data_AF-A0A9P9CKB4-F1
#
_entry.id   AF-A0A9P9CKB4-F1
#
_cell.length_a   1.000
_cell.length_b   1.000
_cell.length_c   1.000
_cell.angle_alpha   90.00
_cell.angle_beta   90.00
_cell.angle_gamma   90.00
#
_symmetry.space_group_name_H-M   'P 1'
#
loop_
_entity.id
_entity.type
_entity.pdbx_description
1 polymer ?
#
loop_
_entity_poly.entity_id
_entity_poly.type
_entity_poly.pdbx_seq_one_letter_code
_entity_poly.pdbx_strand_id
1 'polypeptide(L)'
;MPPMQLIGRVSKAGKMVKTVTVTVERLVTQFPTLKRIKRSNNFLVHDEADALRVDDVVLIRNCPPISKQKKFTLERVLKSPESQLEARRAAEALQAELEGGVAPPSTLFARQQTRKTSSLRFTEAQLAAMSFKQRRLLEAQGKVKLPDHLTTYPKPGQWEISEDPSEAQTEPESVDLTSDDTLQVQTEPVSQLDPSTVQL
;
A
#
# COMPACT_ATOMS: atom_id res chain seq x y z
N MET A 1 -40.96 -21.51 -3.45
CA MET A 1 -39.70 -22.25 -3.70
C MET A 1 -38.55 -21.41 -3.14
N PRO A 2 -37.61 -21.97 -2.36
CA PRO A 2 -36.50 -21.20 -1.79
C PRO A 2 -35.54 -20.67 -2.88
N PRO A 3 -34.85 -19.54 -2.66
CA PRO A 3 -33.88 -19.00 -3.60
C PRO A 3 -32.65 -19.90 -3.72
N MET A 4 -32.05 -19.96 -4.91
CA MET A 4 -30.85 -20.77 -5.15
C MET A 4 -29.65 -20.22 -4.37
N GLN A 5 -28.96 -21.12 -3.66
CA GLN A 5 -27.73 -20.84 -2.92
C GLN A 5 -26.56 -21.65 -3.52
N LEU A 6 -25.38 -21.03 -3.61
CA LEU A 6 -24.16 -21.65 -4.11
C LEU A 6 -23.03 -21.40 -3.12
N ILE A 7 -22.13 -22.36 -2.98
CA ILE A 7 -20.91 -22.21 -2.18
C ILE A 7 -19.73 -22.06 -3.14
N GLY A 8 -18.89 -21.08 -2.90
CA GLY A 8 -17.72 -20.81 -3.72
C GLY A 8 -16.59 -20.16 -2.95
N ARG A 9 -15.45 -20.00 -3.63
CA ARG A 9 -14.27 -19.32 -3.09
C ARG A 9 -14.05 -17.98 -3.77
N VAL A 10 -13.75 -16.96 -2.99
CA VAL A 10 -13.39 -15.64 -3.51
C VAL A 10 -12.07 -15.71 -4.27
N SER A 11 -12.09 -15.32 -5.54
CA SER A 11 -10.91 -15.35 -6.42
C SER A 11 -10.29 -13.98 -6.65
N LYS A 12 -11.11 -12.91 -6.64
CA LYS A 12 -10.64 -11.53 -6.78
C LYS A 12 -11.48 -10.63 -5.86
N ALA A 13 -10.80 -9.99 -4.91
CA ALA A 13 -11.32 -8.93 -4.07
C ALA A 13 -10.57 -7.61 -4.37
N GLY A 14 -11.19 -6.45 -4.12
CA GLY A 14 -10.54 -5.14 -4.24
C GLY A 14 -10.32 -4.60 -5.66
N LYS A 15 -10.73 -5.32 -6.71
CA LYS A 15 -10.61 -4.83 -8.11
C LYS A 15 -11.77 -3.96 -8.56
N MET A 16 -12.92 -4.09 -7.89
CA MET A 16 -14.16 -3.42 -8.21
C MET A 16 -14.82 -3.02 -6.90
N VAL A 17 -15.48 -1.87 -6.87
CA VAL A 17 -16.19 -1.38 -5.68
C VAL A 17 -17.42 -2.24 -5.41
N LYS A 18 -17.67 -2.61 -4.15
CA LYS A 18 -18.87 -3.37 -3.72
C LYS A 18 -19.10 -4.67 -4.48
N THR A 19 -18.02 -5.26 -5.01
CA THR A 19 -18.07 -6.37 -5.97
C THR A 19 -16.91 -7.32 -5.80
N VAL A 20 -17.24 -8.60 -5.70
CA VAL A 20 -16.24 -9.66 -5.56
C VAL A 20 -16.48 -10.74 -6.62
N THR A 21 -15.40 -11.29 -7.17
CA THR A 21 -15.49 -12.44 -8.08
C THR A 21 -15.37 -13.74 -7.29
N VAL A 22 -16.42 -14.54 -7.30
CA VAL A 22 -16.48 -15.84 -6.61
C VAL A 22 -16.45 -16.96 -7.64
N THR A 23 -15.54 -17.91 -7.46
CA THR A 23 -15.48 -19.14 -8.26
C THR A 23 -16.28 -20.23 -7.57
N VAL A 24 -17.30 -20.73 -8.25
CA VAL A 24 -18.12 -21.86 -7.79
C VAL A 24 -17.72 -23.09 -8.58
N GLU A 25 -17.32 -24.13 -7.87
CA GLU A 25 -17.00 -25.44 -8.45
C GLU A 25 -18.22 -26.34 -8.43
N ARG A 26 -18.44 -27.08 -9.51
CA ARG A 26 -19.42 -28.16 -9.58
C ARG A 26 -18.80 -29.38 -10.24
N LEU A 27 -19.24 -30.56 -9.81
CA LEU A 27 -18.90 -31.81 -10.47
C LEU A 27 -19.90 -32.05 -11.60
N VAL A 28 -19.38 -32.19 -12.82
CA VAL A 28 -20.17 -32.51 -14.00
C VAL A 28 -19.66 -33.84 -14.55
N THR A 29 -20.58 -34.75 -14.82
CA THR A 29 -20.28 -35.98 -15.55
C THR A 29 -20.25 -35.64 -17.03
N GLN A 30 -19.11 -35.86 -17.68
CA GLN A 30 -19.01 -35.65 -19.13
C GLN A 30 -19.54 -36.87 -19.87
N PHE A 31 -20.53 -36.66 -20.75
CA PHE A 31 -20.94 -37.67 -21.72
C PHE A 31 -20.09 -37.56 -22.99
N PRO A 32 -19.67 -38.67 -23.63
CA PRO A 32 -20.03 -40.09 -23.38
C PRO A 32 -19.15 -40.85 -22.38
N THR A 33 -18.01 -40.30 -21.96
CA THR A 33 -16.98 -41.06 -21.20
C THR A 33 -17.33 -41.28 -19.71
N LEU A 34 -18.40 -40.64 -19.21
CA LEU A 34 -18.88 -40.71 -17.82
C LEU A 34 -17.86 -40.32 -16.74
N LYS A 35 -16.74 -39.67 -17.12
CA LYS A 35 -15.75 -39.14 -16.18
C LYS A 35 -16.34 -37.95 -15.43
N ARG A 36 -16.22 -37.96 -14.09
CA ARG A 36 -16.58 -36.81 -13.24
C ARG A 36 -15.46 -35.79 -13.26
N ILE A 37 -15.73 -34.64 -13.88
CA ILE A 37 -14.77 -33.53 -13.97
C ILE A 37 -15.26 -32.34 -13.15
N LYS A 38 -14.32 -31.60 -12.58
CA LYS A 38 -14.60 -30.31 -11.92
C LYS A 38 -14.76 -29.24 -13.00
N ARG A 39 -15.86 -28.50 -12.96
CA ARG A 39 -16.10 -27.31 -13.77
C ARG A 39 -16.32 -26.14 -12.83
N SER A 40 -15.63 -25.04 -13.10
CA SER A 40 -15.75 -23.81 -12.35
C SER A 40 -16.43 -22.73 -13.19
N ASN A 41 -17.30 -21.95 -12.54
CA ASN A 41 -17.88 -20.74 -13.11
C ASN A 41 -17.63 -19.57 -12.17
N ASN A 42 -17.35 -18.40 -12.73
CA ASN A 42 -17.09 -17.19 -11.98
C ASN A 42 -18.36 -16.35 -11.92
N PHE A 43 -18.74 -15.93 -10.72
CA PHE A 43 -19.89 -15.09 -10.46
C PHE A 43 -19.44 -13.75 -9.88
N LEU A 44 -20.05 -12.66 -10.35
CA LEU A 44 -19.89 -11.36 -9.74
C LEU A 44 -20.93 -11.20 -8.64
N VAL A 45 -20.44 -11.09 -7.41
CA VAL A 45 -21.24 -11.03 -6.20
C VAL A 45 -21.24 -9.60 -5.68
N HIS A 46 -22.41 -9.11 -5.27
CA HIS A 46 -22.52 -7.86 -4.55
C HIS A 46 -22.23 -8.07 -3.07
N ASP A 47 -21.32 -7.25 -2.57
CA ASP A 47 -21.02 -7.09 -1.15
C ASP A 47 -21.13 -5.59 -0.87
N GLU A 48 -21.98 -5.18 0.07
CA GLU A 48 -22.20 -3.76 0.38
C GLU A 48 -21.10 -3.19 1.28
N ALA A 49 -20.53 -4.04 2.15
CA ALA A 49 -19.56 -3.66 3.16
C ALA A 49 -18.11 -3.85 2.70
N ASP A 50 -17.90 -4.42 1.51
CA ASP A 50 -16.56 -4.79 1.00
C ASP A 50 -15.74 -5.58 2.05
N ALA A 51 -16.42 -6.45 2.80
CA ALA A 51 -15.85 -7.18 3.92
C ALA A 51 -15.06 -8.45 3.49
N LEU A 52 -15.31 -8.94 2.29
CA LEU A 52 -14.70 -10.17 1.77
C LEU A 52 -13.25 -9.97 1.35
N ARG A 53 -12.40 -10.92 1.76
CA ARG A 53 -11.00 -11.00 1.38
C ARG A 53 -10.76 -12.13 0.36
N VAL A 54 -9.55 -12.18 -0.20
CA VAL A 54 -9.17 -13.23 -1.15
C VAL A 54 -9.13 -14.59 -0.43
N ASP A 55 -9.52 -15.65 -1.13
CA ASP A 55 -9.57 -17.03 -0.63
C ASP A 55 -10.62 -17.33 0.47
N ASP A 56 -11.50 -16.38 0.79
CA ASP A 56 -12.67 -16.64 1.63
C ASP A 56 -13.62 -17.65 0.96
N VAL A 57 -14.17 -18.57 1.76
CA VAL A 57 -15.25 -19.47 1.34
C VAL A 57 -16.57 -18.86 1.74
N VAL A 58 -17.43 -18.63 0.75
CA VAL A 58 -18.66 -17.86 0.91
C VAL A 58 -19.88 -18.62 0.37
N LEU A 59 -21.02 -18.36 1.00
CA LEU A 59 -22.34 -18.78 0.54
C LEU A 59 -23.01 -17.58 -0.12
N ILE A 60 -23.32 -17.74 -1.41
CA ILE A 60 -23.90 -16.71 -2.27
C ILE A 60 -25.32 -17.10 -2.65
N ARG A 61 -26.20 -16.11 -2.75
CA ARG A 61 -27.62 -16.30 -3.04
C ARG A 61 -28.01 -15.53 -4.30
N ASN A 62 -28.97 -16.05 -5.06
CA ASN A 62 -29.58 -15.31 -6.17
C ASN A 62 -30.30 -14.04 -5.65
N CYS A 63 -30.21 -12.96 -6.40
CA CYS A 63 -30.89 -11.71 -6.10
C CYS A 63 -31.45 -11.07 -7.38
N PRO A 64 -32.31 -10.05 -7.26
CA PRO A 64 -32.61 -9.18 -8.39
C PRO A 64 -31.32 -8.65 -9.03
N PRO A 65 -31.30 -8.39 -10.34
CA PRO A 65 -30.11 -7.89 -11.01
C PRO A 65 -29.72 -6.52 -10.45
N ILE A 66 -28.53 -6.42 -9.87
CA ILE A 66 -27.95 -5.17 -9.38
C ILE A 66 -27.17 -4.47 -10.51
N SER A 67 -26.62 -5.27 -11.42
CA SER A 67 -26.01 -4.80 -12.66
C SER A 67 -26.24 -5.81 -13.79
N LYS A 68 -25.72 -5.52 -14.98
CA LYS A 68 -25.78 -6.42 -16.15
C LYS A 68 -25.33 -7.85 -15.84
N GLN A 69 -24.31 -8.01 -14.99
CA GLN A 69 -23.71 -9.30 -14.66
C GLN A 69 -23.85 -9.70 -13.19
N LYS A 70 -24.05 -8.73 -12.27
CA LYS A 70 -24.18 -8.99 -10.84
C LYS A 70 -25.62 -9.37 -10.48
N LYS A 71 -25.85 -10.68 -10.36
CA LYS A 71 -27.16 -11.29 -10.03
C LYS A 71 -27.10 -12.15 -8.76
N PHE A 72 -26.02 -12.01 -7.99
CA PHE A 72 -25.77 -12.73 -6.75
C PHE A 72 -25.36 -11.76 -5.64
N THR A 73 -25.83 -12.02 -4.43
CA THR A 73 -25.48 -11.27 -3.20
C THR A 73 -24.83 -12.20 -2.19
N LEU A 74 -23.94 -11.65 -1.36
CA LEU A 74 -23.35 -12.35 -0.23
C LEU A 74 -24.41 -12.65 0.83
N GLU A 75 -24.55 -13.91 1.24
CA GLU A 75 -25.45 -14.29 2.33
C GLU A 75 -24.68 -14.63 3.61
N ARG A 76 -23.60 -15.42 3.50
CA ARG A 76 -22.80 -15.81 4.66
C ARG A 76 -21.36 -16.11 4.30
N VAL A 77 -20.42 -15.68 5.15
CA VAL A 77 -19.02 -16.12 5.10
C VAL A 77 -18.89 -17.43 5.88
N LEU A 78 -18.42 -18.49 5.24
CA LEU A 78 -18.25 -19.81 5.86
C LEU A 78 -16.87 -19.96 6.50
N LYS A 79 -15.83 -19.52 5.79
CA LYS A 79 -14.45 -19.61 6.26
C LYS A 79 -13.67 -18.41 5.74
N SER A 80 -13.04 -17.66 6.65
CA SER A 80 -12.08 -16.62 6.29
C SER A 80 -10.70 -16.99 6.84
N PRO A 81 -9.75 -17.39 5.99
CA PRO A 81 -8.43 -17.82 6.44
C PRO A 81 -7.63 -16.66 7.05
N GLU A 82 -7.73 -15.44 6.53
CA GLU A 82 -7.00 -14.30 7.09
C GLU A 82 -7.50 -13.91 8.48
N SER A 83 -8.82 -13.84 8.68
CA SER A 83 -9.40 -13.55 10.01
C SER A 83 -8.98 -14.60 11.05
N GLN A 84 -8.90 -15.88 10.65
CA GLN A 84 -8.40 -16.95 11.52
C GLN A 84 -6.92 -16.77 11.88
N LEU A 85 -6.08 -16.35 10.93
CA LEU A 85 -4.67 -16.08 11.18
C LEU A 85 -4.46 -14.88 12.11
N GLU A 86 -5.24 -13.81 11.93
CA GLU A 86 -5.23 -12.63 12.80
C GLU A 86 -5.63 -13.00 14.23
N ALA A 87 -6.72 -13.74 14.40
CA ALA A 87 -7.16 -14.21 15.72
C ALA A 87 -6.10 -15.09 16.40
N ARG A 88 -5.44 -15.97 15.64
CA ARG A 88 -4.35 -16.81 16.17
C ARG A 88 -3.16 -15.98 16.64
N ARG A 89 -2.73 -15.01 15.84
CA ARG A 89 -1.62 -14.10 16.19
C ARG A 89 -1.95 -13.25 17.41
N ALA A 90 -3.18 -12.76 17.51
CA ALA A 90 -3.65 -12.01 18.67
C ALA A 90 -3.68 -12.88 19.93
N ALA A 91 -4.17 -14.12 19.84
CA ALA A 91 -4.16 -15.06 20.95
C ALA A 91 -2.75 -15.41 21.44
N GLU A 92 -1.81 -15.62 20.51
CA GLU A 92 -0.40 -15.86 20.80
C GLU A 92 0.25 -14.64 21.49
N ALA A 93 -0.07 -13.43 21.04
CA ALA A 93 0.41 -12.20 21.68
C ALA A 93 -0.09 -12.06 23.12
N LEU A 94 -1.40 -12.29 23.36
CA LEU A 94 -1.97 -12.26 24.71
C LEU A 94 -1.38 -13.34 25.62
N GLN A 95 -1.15 -14.55 25.10
CA GLN A 95 -0.47 -15.62 25.86
C GLN A 95 0.94 -15.21 26.25
N ALA A 96 1.71 -14.63 25.32
CA ALA A 96 3.06 -14.15 25.59
C ALA A 96 3.09 -12.97 26.60
N GLU A 97 2.09 -12.10 26.58
CA GLU A 97 1.93 -11.03 27.57
C GLU A 97 1.65 -11.57 28.98
N LEU A 98 0.79 -12.60 29.09
CA LEU A 98 0.45 -13.26 30.35
C LEU A 98 1.61 -14.10 30.91
N GLU A 99 2.39 -14.74 30.04
CA GLU A 99 3.55 -15.54 30.43
C GLU A 99 4.78 -14.70 30.78
N GLY A 100 4.74 -13.39 30.54
CA GLY A 100 5.63 -12.43 31.16
C GLY A 100 7.09 -12.55 30.74
N GLY A 101 7.46 -11.84 29.66
CA GLY A 101 8.76 -11.14 29.65
C GLY A 101 9.76 -11.51 28.57
N VAL A 102 9.36 -11.81 27.34
CA VAL A 102 10.21 -11.54 26.17
C VAL A 102 9.30 -11.11 25.03
N ALA A 103 9.35 -9.82 24.67
CA ALA A 103 8.65 -9.30 23.49
C ALA A 103 8.94 -10.21 22.28
N PRO A 104 7.96 -10.47 21.40
CA PRO A 104 8.14 -11.37 20.27
C PRO A 104 9.41 -10.99 19.48
N PRO A 105 10.11 -11.93 18.81
CA PRO A 105 11.25 -11.62 17.96
C PRO A 105 10.81 -10.88 16.68
N SER A 106 10.14 -9.75 16.83
CA SER A 106 9.87 -8.72 15.85
C SER A 106 10.32 -7.33 16.34
N THR A 107 10.56 -7.13 17.65
CA THR A 107 11.15 -5.87 18.20
C THR A 107 12.68 -5.82 18.21
N LEU A 108 13.36 -6.80 17.60
CA LEU A 108 14.79 -6.71 17.26
C LEU A 108 15.05 -6.80 15.75
N PHE A 109 14.12 -6.29 14.94
CA PHE A 109 14.42 -5.90 13.55
C PHE A 109 13.82 -4.54 13.18
N ALA A 110 13.82 -3.59 14.12
CA ALA A 110 14.00 -2.18 13.77
C ALA A 110 15.51 -1.86 13.67
N ARG A 111 16.29 -2.76 13.06
CA ARG A 111 17.68 -2.49 12.66
C ARG A 111 17.66 -1.90 11.26
N GLN A 112 17.69 -0.57 11.21
CA GLN A 112 18.12 0.21 10.05
C GLN A 112 17.32 -0.05 8.77
N GLN A 113 16.14 0.54 8.67
CA GLN A 113 15.80 1.21 7.41
C GLN A 113 15.94 2.71 7.61
N THR A 114 17.16 3.14 7.95
CA THR A 114 17.62 4.45 7.52
C THR A 114 17.55 4.45 6.01
N ARG A 115 16.46 5.02 5.49
CA ARG A 115 16.24 5.47 4.11
C ARG A 115 16.44 4.39 3.04
N LYS A 116 15.36 4.14 2.29
CA LYS A 116 15.49 3.74 0.89
C LYS A 116 16.32 4.78 0.15
N THR A 117 17.63 4.56 0.10
CA THR A 117 18.49 4.84 -1.06
C THR A 117 19.23 3.55 -1.31
N SER A 118 18.52 2.60 -1.91
CA SER A 118 19.13 1.42 -2.51
C SER A 118 20.21 1.86 -3.48
N SER A 119 21.39 1.25 -3.33
CA SER A 119 22.57 1.30 -4.19
C SER A 119 23.19 2.67 -4.42
N LEU A 120 24.24 3.01 -3.67
CA LEU A 120 25.56 3.34 -4.20
C LEU A 120 26.56 3.17 -3.04
N ARG A 121 27.51 2.23 -3.16
CA ARG A 121 28.62 2.08 -2.18
C ARG A 121 29.75 3.10 -2.40
N PHE A 122 29.59 4.01 -3.35
CA PHE A 122 30.57 5.06 -3.68
C PHE A 122 29.83 6.35 -3.99
N THR A 123 30.33 7.47 -3.47
CA THR A 123 29.85 8.80 -3.88
C THR A 123 30.27 9.07 -5.33
N GLU A 124 29.54 9.94 -6.03
CA GLU A 124 29.83 10.31 -7.42
C GLU A 124 31.26 10.87 -7.59
N ALA A 125 31.71 11.68 -6.63
CA ALA A 125 33.08 12.18 -6.56
C ALA A 125 34.13 11.05 -6.42
N GLN A 126 33.83 10.00 -5.63
CA GLN A 126 34.73 8.84 -5.52
C GLN A 126 34.80 8.06 -6.83
N LEU A 127 33.69 7.88 -7.54
CA LEU A 127 33.69 7.23 -8.86
C LEU A 127 34.47 8.07 -9.88
N ALA A 128 34.30 9.39 -9.88
CA ALA A 128 34.99 10.33 -10.76
C ALA A 128 36.51 10.44 -10.50
N ALA A 129 36.99 10.03 -9.33
CA ALA A 129 38.41 9.94 -9.01
C ALA A 129 39.06 8.59 -9.38
N MET A 130 38.27 7.51 -9.51
CA MET A 130 38.79 6.18 -9.86
C MET A 130 39.21 6.09 -11.33
N SER A 131 40.15 5.20 -11.64
CA SER A 131 40.54 4.93 -13.04
C SER A 131 39.36 4.40 -13.85
N PHE A 132 39.24 4.81 -15.11
CA PHE A 132 38.19 4.37 -16.02
C PHE A 132 38.05 2.83 -16.08
N LYS A 133 39.17 2.10 -16.02
CA LYS A 133 39.17 0.62 -15.98
C LYS A 133 38.48 0.07 -14.73
N GLN A 134 38.66 0.73 -13.59
CA GLN A 134 38.02 0.34 -12.32
C GLN A 134 36.52 0.62 -12.35
N ARG A 135 36.11 1.77 -12.90
CA ARG A 135 34.68 2.11 -13.11
C ARG A 135 33.96 1.06 -13.93
N ARG A 136 34.53 0.67 -15.08
CA ARG A 136 33.98 -0.36 -15.99
C ARG A 136 33.90 -1.74 -15.33
N LEU A 137 34.88 -2.12 -14.51
CA LEU A 137 34.88 -3.38 -13.78
C LEU A 137 33.72 -3.44 -12.77
N LEU A 138 33.47 -2.35 -12.03
CA LEU A 138 32.39 -2.28 -11.05
C LEU A 138 31.01 -2.31 -11.71
N GLU A 139 30.87 -1.68 -12.87
CA GLU A 139 29.66 -1.73 -13.71
C GLU A 139 29.41 -3.15 -14.25
N ALA A 140 30.44 -3.80 -14.80
CA ALA A 140 30.34 -5.17 -15.32
C ALA A 140 29.99 -6.20 -14.24
N GLN A 141 30.39 -5.94 -12.99
CA GLN A 141 30.02 -6.74 -11.81
C GLN A 141 28.62 -6.40 -11.26
N GLY A 142 27.91 -5.43 -11.86
CA GLY A 142 26.57 -5.01 -11.44
C GLY A 142 26.54 -4.28 -10.10
N LYS A 143 27.68 -3.79 -9.59
CA LYS A 143 27.79 -3.18 -8.26
C LYS A 143 27.42 -1.69 -8.26
N VAL A 144 27.55 -1.02 -9.40
CA VAL A 144 27.29 0.41 -9.59
C VAL A 144 26.67 0.62 -10.98
N LYS A 145 25.66 1.48 -11.09
CA LYS A 145 25.18 2.00 -12.38
C LYS A 145 25.70 3.43 -12.51
N LEU A 146 26.65 3.65 -13.41
CA LEU A 146 27.28 4.96 -13.59
C LEU A 146 26.34 5.91 -14.36
N PRO A 147 26.30 7.21 -14.03
CA PRO A 147 25.59 8.22 -14.82
C PRO A 147 26.28 8.45 -16.18
N ASP A 148 25.51 8.88 -17.18
CA ASP A 148 25.92 8.90 -18.60
C ASP A 148 27.18 9.77 -18.87
N HIS A 149 27.37 10.82 -18.07
CA HIS A 149 28.54 11.71 -18.17
C HIS A 149 29.85 11.06 -17.68
N LEU A 150 29.79 9.99 -16.87
CA LEU A 150 30.95 9.20 -16.42
C LEU A 150 31.19 7.94 -17.27
N THR A 151 30.21 7.55 -18.10
CA THR A 151 30.27 6.42 -19.04
C THR A 151 30.85 6.84 -20.40
N THR A 152 30.72 8.13 -20.73
CA THR A 152 31.26 8.71 -21.95
C THR A 152 32.79 8.83 -21.82
N TYR A 153 33.53 8.15 -22.70
CA TYR A 153 34.98 8.33 -22.78
C TYR A 153 35.29 9.82 -22.97
N PRO A 154 36.21 10.42 -22.18
CA PRO A 154 36.63 11.79 -22.45
C PRO A 154 37.18 11.82 -23.88
N LYS A 155 36.57 12.64 -24.74
CA LYS A 155 37.06 12.84 -26.09
C LYS A 155 38.49 13.36 -25.98
N PRO A 156 39.47 12.74 -26.65
CA PRO A 156 40.83 13.27 -26.64
C PRO A 156 40.79 14.68 -27.25
N GLY A 157 41.11 15.71 -26.44
CA GLY A 157 41.20 17.10 -26.88
C GLY A 157 40.22 18.11 -26.28
N GLN A 158 39.32 17.73 -25.36
CA GLN A 158 38.54 18.69 -24.57
C GLN A 158 39.19 18.90 -23.20
N TRP A 159 40.11 19.86 -23.13
CA TRP A 159 40.52 20.50 -21.87
C TRP A 159 40.06 21.96 -21.95
N GLU A 160 38.78 22.19 -21.71
CA GLU A 160 38.32 23.54 -21.35
C GLU A 160 38.43 23.68 -19.84
N ILE A 161 39.56 24.30 -19.47
CA ILE A 161 39.73 25.41 -18.53
C ILE A 161 38.93 25.33 -17.22
N SER A 162 39.71 25.29 -16.14
CA SER A 162 39.36 25.62 -14.77
C SER A 162 38.36 26.77 -14.66
N GLU A 163 37.25 26.54 -13.97
CA GLU A 163 36.60 27.61 -13.22
C GLU A 163 36.98 27.40 -11.75
N ASP A 164 37.71 28.38 -11.24
CA ASP A 164 38.18 28.45 -9.86
C ASP A 164 37.00 28.35 -8.87
N PRO A 165 37.10 27.54 -7.79
CA PRO A 165 36.01 27.39 -6.82
C PRO A 165 36.02 28.51 -5.77
N SER A 166 36.26 29.77 -6.15
CA SER A 166 36.40 30.89 -5.19
C SER A 166 35.24 31.87 -5.14
N GLU A 167 34.14 31.66 -5.86
CA GLU A 167 33.10 32.70 -5.94
C GLU A 167 31.67 32.13 -5.93
N ALA A 168 31.25 31.65 -4.76
CA ALA A 168 29.83 31.50 -4.42
C ALA A 168 29.63 31.54 -2.90
N GLN A 169 30.15 32.58 -2.25
CA GLN A 169 29.57 33.10 -1.01
C GLN A 169 28.56 34.18 -1.41
N THR A 170 27.28 33.81 -1.48
CA THR A 170 26.18 34.77 -1.36
C THR A 170 25.39 34.37 -0.13
N GLU A 171 25.64 35.13 0.92
CA GLU A 171 24.86 35.22 2.15
C GLU A 171 23.36 35.30 1.81
N PRO A 172 22.46 34.61 2.54
CA PRO A 172 21.05 34.97 2.50
C PRO A 172 20.88 36.30 3.24
N GLU A 173 20.60 37.36 2.47
CA GLU A 173 20.14 38.63 3.00
C GLU A 173 18.89 38.42 3.87
N SER A 174 18.99 39.02 5.05
CA SER A 174 17.92 39.28 6.01
C SER A 174 16.68 39.86 5.33
N VAL A 175 15.56 39.16 5.42
CA VAL A 175 14.25 39.77 5.21
C VAL A 175 13.84 40.50 6.48
N ASP A 176 13.93 41.82 6.40
CA ASP A 176 13.55 42.76 7.43
C ASP A 176 12.06 42.64 7.78
N LEU A 177 11.83 42.42 9.08
CA LEU A 177 10.60 42.75 9.76
C LEU A 177 10.35 44.26 9.62
N THR A 178 9.30 44.65 8.90
CA THR A 178 8.67 45.95 9.09
C THR A 178 7.20 45.78 9.42
N SER A 179 6.86 46.47 10.50
CA SER A 179 5.61 46.52 11.24
C SER A 179 4.53 47.31 10.53
N ASP A 180 3.34 47.22 11.11
CA ASP A 180 2.24 48.17 11.08
C ASP A 180 1.29 48.16 9.87
N ASP A 181 0.12 47.54 10.07
CA ASP A 181 -1.08 48.36 9.97
C ASP A 181 -2.14 47.95 11.01
N THR A 182 -2.41 48.90 11.89
CA THR A 182 -3.36 48.83 12.99
C THR A 182 -4.65 49.47 12.50
N LEU A 183 -5.73 48.70 12.37
CA LEU A 183 -7.08 49.26 12.47
C LEU A 183 -7.96 48.40 13.37
N GLN A 184 -8.18 48.96 14.56
CA GLN A 184 -9.22 48.61 15.50
C GLN A 184 -10.60 48.78 14.85
N VAL A 185 -11.45 47.75 14.92
CA VAL A 185 -12.89 47.96 14.96
C VAL A 185 -13.42 47.25 16.20
N GLN A 186 -13.66 48.05 17.22
CA GLN A 186 -14.48 47.71 18.36
C GLN A 186 -15.93 47.56 17.89
N THR A 187 -16.56 46.42 18.16
CA THR A 187 -18.01 46.34 18.38
C THR A 187 -18.30 45.27 19.43
N GLU A 188 -18.45 45.75 20.66
CA GLU A 188 -19.37 45.36 21.74
C GLU A 188 -19.95 43.92 21.77
N PRO A 189 -19.76 43.17 22.87
CA PRO A 189 -20.47 41.91 23.12
C PRO A 189 -21.88 42.15 23.70
N VAL A 190 -22.91 41.85 22.92
CA VAL A 190 -24.30 41.85 23.40
C VAL A 190 -24.64 40.52 24.08
N SER A 191 -24.70 40.62 25.40
CA SER A 191 -25.57 39.94 26.36
C SER A 191 -25.85 38.43 26.18
N GLN A 192 -25.27 37.68 27.10
CA GLN A 192 -25.88 36.48 27.66
C GLN A 192 -27.22 36.84 28.32
N LEU A 193 -28.28 36.10 28.02
CA LEU A 193 -29.43 35.89 28.90
C LEU A 193 -29.81 34.39 28.86
N ASP A 194 -29.36 33.71 29.90
CA ASP A 194 -30.01 32.68 30.72
C ASP A 194 -30.59 31.38 30.12
N PRO A 195 -30.02 30.22 30.52
CA PRO A 195 -30.72 28.94 30.53
C PRO A 195 -31.45 28.71 31.86
N SER A 196 -32.78 28.82 31.87
CA SER A 196 -33.65 28.24 32.92
C SER A 196 -35.06 28.05 32.35
N THR A 197 -35.56 26.81 32.29
CA THR A 197 -36.51 26.23 33.27
C THR A 197 -37.97 26.30 32.78
N VAL A 198 -38.77 25.29 33.16
CA VAL A 198 -40.23 25.07 32.95
C VAL A 198 -40.54 24.18 31.72
N GLN A 199 -40.58 22.85 31.83
CA GLN A 199 -41.67 21.97 32.36
C GLN A 199 -43.05 22.15 31.72
N LEU A 200 -43.52 21.13 30.97
CA LEU A 200 -44.48 20.11 31.42
C LEU A 200 -44.56 18.98 30.37
#